data_AF-A0A3N0AH09-F1
#
_entry.id   AF-A0A3N0AH09-F1
#
_cell.length_a   1.000
_cell.length_b   1.000
_cell.length_c   1.000
_cell.angle_alpha   90.00
_cell.angle_beta   90.00
_cell.angle_gamma   90.00
#
_symmetry.space_group_name_H-M   'P 1'
#
loop_
_entity.id
_entity.type
_entity.pdbx_description
1 polymer ?
#
loop_
_entity_poly.entity_id
_entity_poly.type
_entity_poly.pdbx_seq_one_letter_code
_entity_poly.pdbx_strand_id
1 'polypeptide(L)'
;MELVVAGIDPAHAPDDVLTSVESARRGDLLAAIAALPDAEEAAIAGQGERYEAYAVLREGFDSFGVFGNLFSSHLGVPPSRIAGCFYAAEGVDAAMHAMHVACGSDSFARGRDVPAPRFICESACDSGKPAEAIERLFLEASEAASSFGLRRDEDAQSRAEADMAVELARFVFDDLGKCSVMVESSSPQASVFQAAFSAAGASVFDACEEDGLMESMAKADVSLLWRAQAFDAAAAKRLRRVRRGRLSVVFDLAGEPDGRGRVDVDDVFVYGRSDLQEVAAACERESVGDAERARAIRERARAYMRWFDSRDVSASG
;
A
#
# COMPACT_ATOMS: atom_id res chain seq x y z
N MET A 1 -11.92 18.98 -22.60
CA MET A 1 -11.91 17.53 -22.27
C MET A 1 -12.30 17.37 -20.82
N GLU A 2 -12.70 16.17 -20.41
CA GLU A 2 -13.26 15.93 -19.10
C GLU A 2 -12.63 14.70 -18.44
N LEU A 3 -12.06 14.91 -17.25
CA LEU A 3 -11.57 13.84 -16.38
C LEU A 3 -12.77 13.22 -15.65
N VAL A 4 -12.90 11.90 -15.69
CA VAL A 4 -13.97 11.16 -15.02
C VAL A 4 -13.39 10.03 -14.19
N VAL A 5 -13.95 9.81 -13.02
CA VAL A 5 -13.78 8.57 -12.24
C VAL A 5 -15.13 7.95 -12.01
N ALA A 6 -15.22 6.63 -12.08
CA ALA A 6 -16.38 5.85 -11.68
C ALA A 6 -15.96 4.57 -10.95
N GLY A 7 -16.77 4.12 -10.00
CA GLY A 7 -16.46 2.92 -9.23
C GLY A 7 -17.65 2.31 -8.52
N ILE A 8 -17.40 1.16 -7.90
CA ILE A 8 -18.34 0.52 -6.97
C ILE A 8 -17.83 0.73 -5.55
N ASP A 9 -18.68 1.29 -4.71
CA ASP A 9 -18.45 1.45 -3.28
C ASP A 9 -18.77 0.11 -2.58
N PRO A 10 -17.76 -0.61 -2.08
CA PRO A 10 -17.98 -1.89 -1.43
C PRO A 10 -18.74 -1.76 -0.10
N ALA A 11 -18.80 -0.57 0.51
CA ALA A 11 -19.54 -0.35 1.75
C ALA A 11 -21.07 -0.43 1.55
N HIS A 12 -21.55 -0.13 0.35
CA HIS A 12 -22.97 -0.12 0.01
C HIS A 12 -23.35 -1.18 -1.05
N ALA A 13 -22.36 -1.92 -1.55
CA ALA A 13 -22.57 -2.95 -2.57
C ALA A 13 -23.25 -4.21 -1.98
N PRO A 14 -24.35 -4.70 -2.59
CA PRO A 14 -24.90 -6.01 -2.28
C PRO A 14 -23.91 -7.16 -2.52
N ASP A 15 -24.06 -8.27 -1.80
CA ASP A 15 -23.16 -9.44 -1.90
C ASP A 15 -22.99 -9.98 -3.33
N ASP A 16 -24.06 -9.96 -4.14
CA ASP A 16 -24.00 -10.39 -5.55
C ASP A 16 -23.16 -9.43 -6.41
N VAL A 17 -23.19 -8.13 -6.11
CA VAL A 17 -22.36 -7.13 -6.80
C VAL A 17 -20.90 -7.28 -6.38
N LEU A 18 -20.62 -7.50 -5.10
CA LEU A 18 -19.26 -7.76 -4.60
C LEU A 18 -18.66 -9.02 -5.24
N THR A 19 -19.43 -10.10 -5.32
CA THR A 19 -19.02 -11.36 -5.98
C THR A 19 -18.71 -11.13 -7.47
N SER A 20 -19.53 -10.32 -8.15
CA SER A 20 -19.26 -9.92 -9.54
C SER A 20 -17.97 -9.12 -9.66
N VAL A 21 -17.72 -8.16 -8.75
CA VAL A 21 -16.49 -7.35 -8.74
C VAL A 21 -15.24 -8.21 -8.50
N GLU A 22 -15.29 -9.16 -7.58
CA GLU A 22 -14.17 -10.06 -7.26
C GLU A 22 -13.80 -10.97 -8.44
N SER A 23 -14.81 -11.42 -9.20
CA SER A 23 -14.61 -12.31 -10.36
C SER A 23 -14.37 -11.56 -11.68
N ALA A 24 -14.62 -10.25 -11.70
CA ALA A 24 -14.48 -9.40 -12.87
C ALA A 24 -13.03 -9.23 -13.31
N ARG A 25 -12.80 -9.25 -14.62
CA ARG A 25 -11.49 -8.97 -15.22
C ARG A 25 -11.36 -7.48 -15.48
N ARG A 26 -10.53 -6.80 -14.69
CA ARG A 26 -10.20 -5.37 -14.86
C ARG A 26 -9.83 -5.03 -16.30
N GLY A 27 -8.96 -5.81 -16.94
CA GLY A 27 -8.59 -5.62 -18.35
C GLY A 27 -9.77 -5.54 -19.33
N ASP A 28 -10.88 -6.24 -19.08
CA ASP A 28 -12.05 -6.21 -19.98
C ASP A 28 -12.87 -4.91 -19.80
N LEU A 29 -13.00 -4.40 -18.57
CA LEU A 29 -13.61 -3.08 -18.33
C LEU A 29 -12.76 -1.97 -18.94
N LEU A 30 -11.45 -2.07 -18.77
CA LEU A 30 -10.50 -1.12 -19.33
C LEU A 30 -10.57 -1.10 -20.86
N ALA A 31 -10.61 -2.27 -21.50
CA ALA A 31 -10.82 -2.38 -22.94
C ALA A 31 -12.17 -1.81 -23.38
N ALA A 32 -13.23 -2.01 -22.60
CA ALA A 32 -14.55 -1.45 -22.89
C ALA A 32 -14.58 0.09 -22.83
N ILE A 33 -13.86 0.69 -21.87
CA ILE A 33 -13.71 2.15 -21.77
C ILE A 33 -12.85 2.67 -22.93
N ALA A 34 -11.74 2.01 -23.23
CA ALA A 34 -10.84 2.40 -24.32
C ALA A 34 -11.51 2.30 -25.71
N ALA A 35 -12.54 1.46 -25.86
CA ALA A 35 -13.33 1.33 -27.08
C ALA A 35 -14.38 2.44 -27.25
N LEU A 36 -14.57 3.33 -26.27
CA LEU A 36 -15.45 4.48 -26.42
C LEU A 36 -14.89 5.44 -27.48
N PRO A 37 -15.71 5.92 -28.43
CA PRO A 37 -15.23 6.78 -29.54
C PRO A 37 -14.52 8.06 -29.08
N ASP A 38 -14.85 8.53 -27.89
CA ASP A 38 -14.40 9.81 -27.33
C ASP A 38 -13.51 9.64 -26.10
N ALA A 39 -13.04 8.42 -25.81
CA ALA A 39 -12.03 8.19 -24.78
C ALA A 39 -10.63 8.47 -25.33
N GLU A 40 -9.93 9.42 -24.70
CA GLU A 40 -8.53 9.74 -24.99
C GLU A 40 -7.57 8.99 -24.07
N GLU A 41 -7.92 8.91 -22.79
CA GLU A 41 -7.15 8.17 -21.79
C GLU A 41 -8.06 7.26 -20.97
N ALA A 42 -7.58 6.08 -20.57
CA ALA A 42 -8.28 5.17 -19.68
C ALA A 42 -7.31 4.43 -18.75
N ALA A 43 -7.70 4.27 -17.50
CA ALA A 43 -6.99 3.44 -16.54
C ALA A 43 -7.96 2.79 -15.55
N ILE A 44 -7.52 1.69 -14.98
CA ILE A 44 -8.19 1.10 -13.81
C ILE A 44 -7.27 1.23 -12.60
N ALA A 45 -7.87 1.60 -11.47
CA ALA A 45 -7.21 1.68 -10.19
C ALA A 45 -7.91 0.78 -9.16
N GLY A 46 -7.11 0.10 -8.34
CA GLY A 46 -7.59 -0.63 -7.17
C GLY A 46 -6.90 -1.98 -6.94
N GLN A 47 -6.83 -2.38 -5.67
CA GLN A 47 -6.53 -3.74 -5.24
C GLN A 47 -7.58 -4.21 -4.22
N GLY A 48 -7.92 -5.49 -4.25
CA GLY A 48 -8.96 -6.06 -3.39
C GLY A 48 -10.37 -5.61 -3.79
N GLU A 49 -11.16 -5.13 -2.81
CA GLU A 49 -12.57 -4.76 -2.95
C GLU A 49 -12.80 -3.44 -3.72
N ARG A 50 -11.77 -2.59 -3.89
CA ARG A 50 -11.91 -1.34 -4.66
C ARG A 50 -11.78 -1.60 -6.16
N TYR A 51 -12.77 -1.10 -6.89
CA TYR A 51 -12.91 -1.31 -8.32
C TYR A 51 -13.32 0.01 -8.99
N GLU A 52 -12.31 0.81 -9.36
CA GLU A 52 -12.46 2.15 -9.95
C GLU A 52 -11.87 2.20 -11.35
N ALA A 53 -12.53 2.95 -12.22
CA ALA A 53 -12.04 3.29 -13.55
C ALA A 53 -11.94 4.80 -13.70
N TYR A 54 -10.85 5.25 -14.31
CA TYR A 54 -10.58 6.62 -14.66
C TYR A 54 -10.54 6.76 -16.18
N ALA A 55 -11.11 7.84 -16.71
CA ALA A 55 -10.98 8.17 -18.12
C ALA A 55 -10.87 9.66 -18.36
N VAL A 56 -10.28 10.00 -19.51
CA VAL A 56 -10.39 11.33 -20.11
C VAL A 56 -11.27 11.22 -21.33
N LEU A 57 -12.41 11.91 -21.30
CA LEU A 57 -13.39 11.94 -22.38
C LEU A 57 -13.39 13.30 -23.07
N ARG A 58 -13.79 13.35 -24.34
CA ARG A 58 -14.15 14.62 -24.99
C ARG A 58 -15.44 15.17 -24.37
N GLU A 59 -15.60 16.50 -24.35
CA GLU A 59 -16.77 17.14 -23.74
C GLU A 59 -18.09 16.80 -24.45
N GLY A 60 -19.18 16.79 -23.68
CA GLY A 60 -20.55 16.66 -24.21
C GLY A 60 -21.20 15.28 -24.03
N PHE A 61 -20.61 14.40 -23.20
CA PHE A 61 -21.14 13.09 -22.87
C PHE A 61 -21.84 13.07 -21.52
N ASP A 62 -22.89 12.25 -21.39
CA ASP A 62 -23.42 11.84 -20.09
C ASP A 62 -22.48 10.78 -19.50
N SER A 63 -21.38 11.23 -18.90
CA SER A 63 -20.34 10.32 -18.40
C SER A 63 -20.92 9.36 -17.35
N PHE A 64 -21.80 9.85 -16.47
CA PHE A 64 -22.51 9.06 -15.46
C PHE A 64 -23.31 7.92 -16.08
N GLY A 65 -24.13 8.21 -17.09
CA GLY A 65 -24.92 7.20 -17.79
C GLY A 65 -24.06 6.20 -18.56
N VAL A 66 -23.01 6.68 -19.24
CA VAL A 66 -22.07 5.83 -19.99
C VAL A 66 -21.35 4.86 -19.05
N PHE A 67 -20.74 5.37 -17.98
CA PHE A 67 -20.02 4.53 -17.01
C PHE A 67 -20.95 3.60 -16.24
N GLY A 68 -22.15 4.05 -15.86
CA GLY A 68 -23.14 3.19 -15.21
C GLY A 68 -23.53 1.99 -16.08
N ASN A 69 -23.76 2.22 -17.39
CA ASN A 69 -24.05 1.16 -18.34
C ASN A 69 -22.86 0.23 -18.58
N LEU A 70 -21.63 0.78 -18.64
CA LEU A 70 -20.41 0.00 -18.78
C LEU A 70 -20.19 -0.92 -17.58
N PHE A 71 -20.30 -0.40 -16.36
CA PHE A 71 -20.15 -1.19 -15.13
C PHE A 71 -21.25 -2.25 -15.02
N SER A 72 -22.51 -1.90 -15.30
CA SER A 72 -23.63 -2.84 -15.30
C SER A 72 -23.39 -3.99 -16.29
N SER A 73 -22.98 -3.66 -17.51
CA SER A 73 -22.71 -4.65 -18.56
C SER A 73 -21.50 -5.52 -18.23
N HIS A 74 -20.42 -4.91 -17.74
CA HIS A 74 -19.17 -5.59 -17.40
C HIS A 74 -19.34 -6.56 -16.23
N LEU A 75 -20.05 -6.13 -15.18
CA LEU A 75 -20.29 -6.95 -13.99
C LEU A 75 -21.43 -7.96 -14.16
N GLY A 76 -22.18 -7.88 -15.27
CA GLY A 76 -23.31 -8.75 -15.57
C GLY A 76 -24.51 -8.54 -14.63
N VAL A 77 -24.63 -7.36 -14.01
CA VAL A 77 -25.69 -7.02 -13.05
C VAL A 77 -26.56 -5.88 -13.58
N PRO A 78 -27.89 -5.90 -13.38
CA PRO A 78 -28.76 -4.82 -13.84
C PRO A 78 -28.40 -3.45 -13.23
N PRO A 79 -28.65 -2.33 -13.93
CA PRO A 79 -28.35 -0.98 -13.41
C PRO A 79 -29.00 -0.69 -12.05
N SER A 80 -30.18 -1.26 -11.80
CA SER A 80 -30.88 -1.14 -10.52
C SER A 80 -30.16 -1.78 -9.34
N ARG A 81 -29.29 -2.77 -9.57
CA ARG A 81 -28.50 -3.42 -8.51
C ARG A 81 -27.27 -2.59 -8.12
N ILE A 82 -26.68 -1.89 -9.10
CA ILE A 82 -25.52 -1.03 -8.83
C ILE A 82 -25.90 0.39 -8.44
N ALA A 83 -27.12 0.86 -8.71
CA ALA A 83 -27.52 2.25 -8.45
C ALA A 83 -27.28 2.76 -7.01
N GLY A 84 -27.31 1.86 -6.01
CA GLY A 84 -27.05 2.20 -4.61
C GLY A 84 -25.58 2.14 -4.18
N CYS A 85 -24.70 1.61 -5.03
CA CYS A 85 -23.27 1.44 -4.74
C CYS A 85 -22.37 1.94 -5.86
N PHE A 86 -22.91 2.43 -6.97
CA PHE A 86 -22.16 3.05 -8.05
C PHE A 86 -21.95 4.52 -7.73
N TYR A 87 -20.72 4.99 -7.86
CA TYR A 87 -20.39 6.40 -7.79
C TYR A 87 -19.61 6.81 -9.03
N ALA A 88 -19.73 8.09 -9.38
CA ALA A 88 -18.87 8.73 -10.35
C ALA A 88 -18.68 10.20 -9.98
N ALA A 89 -17.59 10.79 -10.47
CA ALA A 89 -17.27 12.19 -10.32
C ALA A 89 -16.52 12.69 -11.57
N GLU A 90 -16.62 13.99 -11.82
CA GLU A 90 -16.03 14.65 -12.98
C GLU A 90 -15.09 15.79 -12.56
N GLY A 91 -14.15 16.12 -13.44
CA GLY A 91 -13.23 17.25 -13.32
C GLY A 91 -12.50 17.30 -11.98
N VAL A 92 -12.67 18.43 -11.28
CA VAL A 92 -12.00 18.65 -9.98
C VAL A 92 -12.44 17.67 -8.91
N ASP A 93 -13.68 17.17 -8.96
CA ASP A 93 -14.18 16.21 -7.98
C ASP A 93 -13.54 14.83 -8.19
N ALA A 94 -13.33 14.42 -9.44
CA ALA A 94 -12.56 13.22 -9.78
C ALA A 94 -11.10 13.33 -9.31
N ALA A 95 -10.47 14.48 -9.55
CA ALA A 95 -9.09 14.72 -9.11
C ALA A 95 -8.96 14.74 -7.58
N MET A 96 -9.90 15.40 -6.88
CA MET A 96 -9.95 15.41 -5.42
C MET A 96 -10.17 14.00 -4.87
N HIS A 97 -11.04 13.21 -5.49
CA HIS A 97 -11.29 11.84 -5.07
C HIS A 97 -10.02 10.98 -5.10
N ALA A 98 -9.28 10.98 -6.21
CA ALA A 98 -8.01 10.25 -6.31
C ALA A 98 -7.01 10.62 -5.21
N MET A 99 -6.88 11.92 -4.91
CA MET A 99 -5.99 12.40 -3.84
C MET A 99 -6.49 12.03 -2.45
N HIS A 100 -7.80 12.08 -2.22
CA HIS A 100 -8.43 11.66 -0.97
C HIS A 100 -8.20 10.16 -0.71
N VAL A 101 -8.43 9.32 -1.73
CA VAL A 101 -8.16 7.87 -1.69
C VAL A 101 -6.68 7.60 -1.40
N ALA A 102 -5.75 8.31 -2.04
CA ALA A 102 -4.31 8.18 -1.78
C ALA A 102 -3.93 8.54 -0.33
N CYS A 103 -4.65 9.49 0.27
CA CYS A 103 -4.47 9.89 1.66
C CYS A 103 -5.22 8.98 2.67
N GLY A 104 -5.72 7.82 2.23
CA GLY A 104 -6.47 6.89 3.08
C GLY A 104 -7.82 7.44 3.56
N SER A 105 -8.32 8.49 2.92
CA SER A 105 -9.61 9.11 3.23
C SER A 105 -10.54 8.85 2.05
N ASP A 106 -11.33 7.77 2.07
CA ASP A 106 -12.31 7.59 1.01
C ASP A 106 -13.49 8.55 1.21
N SER A 107 -13.70 9.44 0.24
CA SER A 107 -14.84 10.35 0.21
C SER A 107 -16.18 9.63 0.00
N PHE A 108 -16.17 8.43 -0.59
CA PHE A 108 -17.37 7.63 -0.89
C PHE A 108 -17.58 6.48 0.10
N ALA A 109 -16.56 5.69 0.46
CA ALA A 109 -16.67 4.63 1.47
C ALA A 109 -16.56 5.16 2.92
N ARG A 110 -17.61 5.82 3.41
CA ARG A 110 -17.73 6.15 4.85
C ARG A 110 -18.17 4.91 5.63
N GLY A 111 -17.30 4.37 6.49
CA GLY A 111 -17.73 3.44 7.55
C GLY A 111 -16.85 2.23 7.86
N ARG A 112 -15.73 1.99 7.16
CA ARG A 112 -14.75 0.96 7.54
C ARG A 112 -13.32 1.51 7.52
N ASP A 113 -12.51 1.04 8.46
CA ASP A 113 -11.05 1.21 8.52
C ASP A 113 -10.41 0.37 7.39
N VAL A 114 -10.61 0.79 6.14
CA VAL A 114 -10.04 0.11 4.98
C VAL A 114 -8.62 0.65 4.76
N PRO A 115 -7.58 -0.19 4.75
CA PRO A 115 -6.22 0.28 4.47
C PRO A 115 -6.17 0.99 3.11
N ALA A 116 -5.43 2.10 3.04
CA ALA A 116 -5.26 2.90 1.83
C ALA A 116 -4.89 1.97 0.64
N PRO A 117 -5.67 1.99 -0.45
CA PRO A 117 -5.49 1.03 -1.54
C PRO A 117 -4.17 1.31 -2.28
N ARG A 118 -3.53 0.23 -2.76
CA ARG A 118 -2.43 0.36 -3.73
C ARG A 118 -2.98 0.97 -5.02
N PHE A 119 -2.40 2.08 -5.48
CA PHE A 119 -2.54 2.51 -6.87
C PHE A 119 -1.76 1.54 -7.75
N ILE A 120 -2.36 0.40 -8.08
CA ILE A 120 -1.91 -0.37 -9.24
C ILE A 120 -2.66 0.18 -10.43
N CYS A 121 -1.94 0.94 -11.23
CA CYS A 121 -2.44 1.49 -12.48
C CYS A 121 -2.25 0.41 -13.55
N GLU A 122 -3.34 -0.23 -13.95
CA GLU A 122 -3.38 -0.93 -15.23
C GLU A 122 -3.82 0.12 -16.26
N SER A 123 -2.86 0.80 -16.87
CA SER A 123 -3.12 1.69 -17.99
C SER A 123 -3.37 0.85 -19.24
N ALA A 124 -4.43 1.14 -19.98
CA ALA A 124 -4.51 0.74 -21.37
C ALA A 124 -5.15 1.88 -22.15
N CYS A 125 -4.33 2.45 -23.03
CA CYS A 125 -4.83 3.13 -24.21
C CYS A 125 -4.31 2.36 -25.41
N ASP A 126 -5.25 1.98 -26.28
CA ASP A 126 -4.99 1.35 -27.59
C ASP A 126 -4.70 2.43 -28.66
N SER A 127 -4.68 3.71 -28.28
CA SER A 127 -4.10 4.77 -29.07
C SER A 127 -2.61 4.83 -28.73
N GLY A 128 -1.70 4.94 -29.70
CA GLY A 128 -0.25 5.04 -29.46
C GLY A 128 0.22 6.30 -28.73
N LYS A 129 -0.61 6.85 -27.82
CA LYS A 129 -0.37 8.01 -26.97
C LYS A 129 -0.32 7.57 -25.49
N PRO A 130 0.64 8.05 -24.70
CA PRO A 130 0.72 7.78 -23.26
C PRO A 130 -0.47 8.41 -22.52
N ALA A 131 -0.91 7.78 -21.42
CA ALA A 131 -2.00 8.27 -20.56
C ALA A 131 -1.51 9.39 -19.62
N GLU A 132 -0.99 10.47 -20.21
CA GLU A 132 -0.29 11.55 -19.49
C GLU A 132 -1.14 12.22 -18.41
N ALA A 133 -2.45 12.39 -18.64
CA ALA A 133 -3.34 13.06 -17.68
C ALA A 133 -3.53 12.20 -16.44
N ILE A 134 -3.82 10.93 -16.67
CA ILE A 134 -4.12 9.97 -15.63
C ILE A 134 -2.85 9.60 -14.88
N GLU A 135 -1.73 9.38 -15.56
CA GLU A 135 -0.42 9.12 -14.93
C GLU A 135 0.00 10.29 -14.04
N ARG A 136 -0.15 11.54 -14.53
CA ARG A 136 0.14 12.70 -13.71
C ARG A 136 -0.84 12.83 -12.54
N LEU A 137 -2.12 12.55 -12.72
CA LEU A 137 -3.09 12.56 -11.61
C LEU A 137 -2.65 11.64 -10.49
N PHE A 138 -2.25 10.42 -10.82
CA PHE A 138 -1.79 9.44 -9.84
C PHE A 138 -0.46 9.84 -9.19
N LEU A 139 0.45 10.46 -9.94
CA LEU A 139 1.66 11.04 -9.35
C LEU A 139 1.32 12.15 -8.34
N GLU A 140 0.44 13.08 -8.71
CA GLU A 140 0.00 14.17 -7.83
C GLU A 140 -0.74 13.64 -6.59
N ALA A 141 -1.52 12.58 -6.72
CA ALA A 141 -2.19 11.90 -5.60
C ALA A 141 -1.19 11.22 -4.66
N SER A 142 -0.15 10.56 -5.21
CA SER A 142 0.96 10.00 -4.43
C SER A 142 1.75 11.08 -3.69
N GLU A 143 2.02 12.21 -4.35
CA GLU A 143 2.69 13.35 -3.72
C GLU A 143 1.82 14.03 -2.65
N ALA A 144 0.49 14.08 -2.85
CA ALA A 144 -0.44 14.55 -1.81
C ALA A 144 -0.35 13.67 -0.56
N ALA A 145 -0.42 12.35 -0.72
CA ALA A 145 -0.25 11.41 0.39
C ALA A 145 1.11 11.59 1.08
N SER A 146 2.18 11.78 0.30
CA SER A 146 3.53 12.04 0.80
C SER A 146 3.61 13.31 1.66
N SER A 147 2.94 14.39 1.25
CA SER A 147 2.95 15.67 1.97
C SER A 147 2.33 15.60 3.38
N PHE A 148 1.53 14.57 3.66
CA PHE A 148 0.93 14.32 4.97
C PHE A 148 1.58 13.15 5.72
N GLY A 149 2.70 12.61 5.24
CA GLY A 149 3.29 11.38 5.79
C GLY A 149 2.44 10.13 5.58
N LEU A 150 1.40 10.20 4.73
CA LEU A 150 0.45 9.11 4.48
C LEU A 150 0.88 8.19 3.34
N ARG A 151 2.07 8.42 2.77
CA ARG A 151 2.67 7.49 1.83
C ARG A 151 3.02 6.21 2.58
N ARG A 152 2.16 5.19 2.52
CA ARG A 152 2.57 3.80 2.78
C ARG A 152 3.45 3.34 1.62
N ASP A 153 4.65 3.92 1.56
CA ASP A 153 5.77 3.41 0.80
C ASP A 153 6.13 2.07 1.48
N GLU A 154 6.14 0.94 0.77
CA GLU A 154 6.59 -0.33 1.35
C GLU A 154 8.01 -0.17 1.95
N ASP A 155 8.80 0.76 1.40
CA ASP A 155 10.08 1.17 1.95
C ASP A 155 9.96 2.02 3.23
N ALA A 156 8.95 2.87 3.39
CA ALA A 156 8.74 3.67 4.61
C ALA A 156 8.21 2.80 5.75
N GLN A 157 7.29 1.88 5.45
CA GLN A 157 6.85 0.87 6.41
C GLN A 157 8.01 -0.04 6.82
N SER A 158 8.80 -0.53 5.85
CA SER A 158 10.00 -1.32 6.15
C SER A 158 11.03 -0.54 6.94
N ARG A 159 11.19 0.78 6.68
CA ARG A 159 12.06 1.68 7.46
C ARG A 159 11.56 1.85 8.88
N ALA A 160 10.26 2.09 9.09
CA ALA A 160 9.67 2.22 10.42
C ALA A 160 9.76 0.90 11.22
N GLU A 161 9.49 -0.24 10.57
CA GLU A 161 9.66 -1.57 11.18
C GLU A 161 11.14 -1.83 11.52
N ALA A 162 12.07 -1.43 10.64
CA ALA A 162 13.50 -1.56 10.86
C ALA A 162 14.01 -0.66 12.00
N ASP A 163 13.58 0.60 12.06
CA ASP A 163 13.91 1.53 13.13
C ASP A 163 13.39 1.00 14.48
N MET A 164 12.16 0.47 14.50
CA MET A 164 11.60 -0.13 15.70
C MET A 164 12.36 -1.40 16.12
N ALA A 165 12.77 -2.23 15.17
CA ALA A 165 13.61 -3.39 15.45
C ALA A 165 14.96 -2.99 16.06
N VAL A 166 15.56 -1.89 15.57
CA VAL A 166 16.79 -1.32 16.14
C VAL A 166 16.55 -0.83 17.57
N GLU A 167 15.45 -0.15 17.86
CA GLU A 167 15.11 0.32 19.20
C GLU A 167 14.85 -0.84 20.19
N LEU A 168 14.11 -1.86 19.77
CA LEU A 168 13.89 -3.06 20.59
C LEU A 168 15.20 -3.82 20.86
N ALA A 169 16.11 -3.88 19.87
CA ALA A 169 17.42 -4.48 20.05
C ALA A 169 18.31 -3.64 21.00
N ARG A 170 18.29 -2.31 20.89
CA ARG A 170 18.97 -1.38 21.82
C ARG A 170 18.47 -1.56 23.25
N PHE A 171 17.16 -1.72 23.44
CA PHE A 171 16.60 -1.96 24.76
C PHE A 171 17.18 -3.21 25.44
N VAL A 172 17.52 -4.25 24.66
CA VAL A 172 18.09 -5.50 25.17
C VAL A 172 19.61 -5.44 25.33
N PHE A 173 20.33 -4.83 24.38
CA PHE A 173 21.79 -4.90 24.31
C PHE A 173 22.54 -3.61 24.67
N ASP A 174 21.81 -2.49 24.85
CA ASP A 174 22.31 -1.14 25.15
C ASP A 174 23.20 -0.54 24.03
N ASP A 175 24.35 -1.18 23.75
CA ASP A 175 25.30 -0.80 22.70
C ASP A 175 25.31 -1.79 21.52
N LEU A 176 24.64 -1.41 20.43
CA LEU A 176 24.59 -2.19 19.19
C LEU A 176 25.94 -2.29 18.46
N GLY A 177 26.91 -1.41 18.75
CA GLY A 177 28.25 -1.44 18.15
C GLY A 177 29.04 -2.71 18.45
N LYS A 178 28.65 -3.45 19.49
CA LYS A 178 29.23 -4.75 19.87
C LYS A 178 28.40 -5.95 19.42
N CYS A 179 27.25 -5.70 18.80
CA CYS A 179 26.31 -6.74 18.43
C CYS A 179 26.57 -7.26 17.02
N SER A 180 26.36 -8.56 16.87
CA SER A 180 26.37 -9.25 15.59
C SER A 180 24.94 -9.51 15.13
N VAL A 181 24.60 -9.09 13.92
CA VAL A 181 23.24 -9.17 13.34
C VAL A 181 23.27 -10.09 12.14
N MET A 182 22.44 -11.12 12.16
CA MET A 182 22.29 -12.05 11.05
C MET A 182 21.05 -11.70 10.23
N VAL A 183 21.21 -11.67 8.90
CA VAL A 183 20.12 -11.49 7.94
C VAL A 183 19.95 -12.79 7.15
N GLU A 184 18.73 -13.28 7.07
CA GLU A 184 18.45 -14.57 6.43
C GLU A 184 18.05 -14.48 4.95
N SER A 185 17.67 -13.29 4.48
CA SER A 185 17.16 -13.06 3.13
C SER A 185 17.87 -11.89 2.48
N SER A 186 18.05 -11.94 1.16
CA SER A 186 18.53 -10.84 0.32
C SER A 186 17.40 -10.06 -0.34
N SER A 187 16.17 -10.19 0.15
CA SER A 187 15.03 -9.43 -0.36
C SER A 187 15.22 -7.91 -0.15
N PRO A 188 14.61 -7.05 -1.00
CA PRO A 188 14.69 -5.60 -0.82
C PRO A 188 14.29 -5.11 0.58
N GLN A 189 13.29 -5.76 1.19
CA GLN A 189 12.86 -5.47 2.56
C GLN A 189 13.94 -5.82 3.59
N ALA A 190 14.60 -6.96 3.43
CA ALA A 190 15.70 -7.36 4.31
C ALA A 190 16.90 -6.40 4.21
N SER A 191 17.16 -5.84 3.02
CA SER A 191 18.20 -4.82 2.83
C SER A 191 17.92 -3.53 3.61
N VAL A 192 16.66 -3.16 3.84
CA VAL A 192 16.30 -2.00 4.68
C VAL A 192 16.69 -2.23 6.14
N PHE A 193 16.38 -3.40 6.69
CA PHE A 193 16.78 -3.77 8.05
C PHE A 193 18.29 -3.87 8.18
N GLN A 194 18.97 -4.48 7.20
CA GLN A 194 20.43 -4.55 7.16
C GLN A 194 21.06 -3.16 7.20
N ALA A 195 20.55 -2.21 6.40
CA ALA A 195 21.02 -0.84 6.37
C ALA A 195 20.78 -0.13 7.72
N ALA A 196 19.61 -0.31 8.34
CA ALA A 196 19.27 0.30 9.62
C ALA A 196 20.20 -0.19 10.76
N PHE A 197 20.40 -1.50 10.89
CA PHE A 197 21.31 -2.07 11.88
C PHE A 197 22.77 -1.70 11.63
N SER A 198 23.20 -1.63 10.36
CA SER A 198 24.54 -1.16 10.00
C SER A 198 24.74 0.31 10.37
N ALA A 199 23.75 1.16 10.10
CA ALA A 199 23.76 2.57 10.49
C ALA A 199 23.76 2.76 12.02
N ALA A 200 23.15 1.84 12.75
CA ALA A 200 23.20 1.78 14.22
C ALA A 200 24.54 1.26 14.78
N GLY A 201 25.50 0.89 13.92
CA GLY A 201 26.85 0.46 14.30
C GLY A 201 27.03 -1.06 14.45
N ALA A 202 25.98 -1.85 14.23
CA ALA A 202 26.07 -3.30 14.41
C ALA A 202 26.84 -3.98 13.27
N SER A 203 27.47 -5.11 13.57
CA SER A 203 28.16 -5.94 12.56
C SER A 203 27.16 -6.88 11.90
N VAL A 204 26.73 -6.54 10.68
CA VAL A 204 25.69 -7.29 9.95
C VAL A 204 26.31 -8.30 8.98
N PHE A 205 25.78 -9.53 8.94
CA PHE A 205 26.22 -10.60 8.04
C PHE A 205 25.04 -11.46 7.56
N ASP A 206 25.19 -12.06 6.39
CA ASP A 206 24.19 -12.95 5.81
C ASP A 206 24.27 -14.36 6.41
N ALA A 207 23.12 -15.03 6.52
CA ALA A 207 23.02 -16.42 6.91
C ALA A 207 23.87 -17.32 6.00
N CYS A 208 24.69 -18.20 6.57
CA CYS A 208 25.43 -19.17 5.78
C CYS A 208 24.54 -20.39 5.50
N GLU A 209 24.27 -20.66 4.21
CA GLU A 209 23.45 -21.80 3.79
C GLU A 209 24.08 -23.15 4.19
N GLU A 210 25.41 -23.25 4.17
CA GLU A 210 26.15 -24.49 4.48
C GLU A 210 26.16 -24.84 5.98
N ASP A 211 26.23 -23.84 6.86
CA ASP A 211 26.19 -24.01 8.32
C ASP A 211 24.78 -24.37 8.82
N GLY A 212 23.75 -24.01 8.03
CA GLY A 212 22.35 -24.09 8.43
C GLY A 212 21.94 -22.98 9.40
N LEU A 213 20.62 -22.73 9.45
CA LEU A 213 20.04 -21.58 10.14
C LEU A 213 20.45 -21.49 11.62
N MET A 214 20.32 -22.59 12.37
CA MET A 214 20.57 -22.59 13.82
C MET A 214 22.02 -22.29 14.19
N GLU A 215 22.97 -22.70 13.36
CA GLU A 215 24.40 -22.46 13.58
C GLU A 215 24.75 -21.00 13.25
N SER A 216 24.16 -20.45 12.19
CA SER A 216 24.26 -19.02 11.88
C SER A 216 23.65 -18.16 13.01
N MET A 217 22.44 -18.50 13.50
CA MET A 217 21.81 -17.81 14.62
C MET A 217 22.61 -17.91 15.92
N ALA A 218 23.34 -19.02 16.12
CA ALA A 218 24.20 -19.18 17.29
C ALA A 218 25.35 -18.18 17.32
N LYS A 219 25.80 -17.71 16.15
CA LYS A 219 26.86 -16.70 16.01
C LYS A 219 26.35 -15.27 16.21
N ALA A 220 25.04 -15.04 16.07
CA ALA A 220 24.42 -13.71 16.08
C ALA A 220 23.76 -13.36 17.41
N ASP A 221 23.83 -12.09 17.81
CA ASP A 221 23.07 -11.55 18.95
C ASP A 221 21.64 -11.16 18.53
N VAL A 222 21.47 -10.70 17.28
CA VAL A 222 20.18 -10.41 16.65
C VAL A 222 20.00 -11.27 15.39
N SER A 223 18.85 -11.90 15.22
CA SER A 223 18.51 -12.68 14.00
C SER A 223 17.27 -12.11 13.31
N LEU A 224 17.38 -11.82 12.01
CA LEU A 224 16.29 -11.32 11.17
C LEU A 224 15.85 -12.40 10.19
N LEU A 225 14.63 -12.93 10.36
CA LEU A 225 14.15 -14.13 9.66
C LEU A 225 12.98 -13.81 8.70
N TRP A 226 12.99 -14.38 7.49
CA TRP A 226 11.95 -14.18 6.45
C TRP A 226 11.36 -15.50 5.89
N ARG A 227 11.47 -16.61 6.63
CA ARG A 227 11.02 -17.96 6.20
C ARG A 227 9.56 -18.24 6.46
N ALA A 228 8.90 -18.91 5.52
CA ALA A 228 7.53 -19.41 5.71
C ALA A 228 7.29 -20.29 6.95
N GLN A 229 8.34 -20.84 7.58
CA GLN A 229 8.24 -21.59 8.83
C GLN A 229 8.54 -20.69 10.05
N ALA A 230 7.51 -20.47 10.87
CA ALA A 230 7.59 -19.69 12.10
C ALA A 230 8.64 -20.20 13.10
N PHE A 231 9.26 -19.27 13.82
CA PHE A 231 10.21 -19.54 14.90
C PHE A 231 9.46 -19.82 16.22
N ASP A 232 9.32 -21.11 16.56
CA ASP A 232 8.52 -21.55 17.70
C ASP A 232 9.30 -21.67 19.03
N ALA A 233 8.59 -22.03 20.10
CA ALA A 233 9.19 -22.24 21.43
C ALA A 233 10.23 -23.37 21.48
N ALA A 234 10.14 -24.37 20.59
CA ALA A 234 11.13 -25.44 20.52
C ALA A 234 12.43 -24.92 19.89
N ALA A 235 12.33 -24.10 18.85
CA ALA A 235 13.45 -23.40 18.22
C ALA A 235 14.11 -22.42 19.22
N ALA A 236 13.33 -21.64 19.96
CA ALA A 236 13.86 -20.74 21.01
C ALA A 236 14.64 -21.50 22.09
N LYS A 237 14.09 -22.61 22.62
CA LYS A 237 14.80 -23.48 23.58
C LYS A 237 16.07 -24.10 23.02
N ARG A 238 16.11 -24.38 21.71
CA ARG A 238 17.30 -24.89 21.03
C ARG A 238 18.35 -23.79 20.89
N LEU A 239 17.95 -22.60 20.46
CA LEU A 239 18.83 -21.44 20.32
C LEU A 239 19.50 -21.10 21.65
N ARG A 240 18.72 -21.02 22.73
CA ARG A 240 19.23 -20.80 24.09
C ARG A 240 20.30 -21.81 24.50
N ARG A 241 20.08 -23.10 24.20
CA ARG A 241 21.04 -24.18 24.50
C ARG A 241 22.34 -24.00 23.72
N VAL A 242 22.26 -23.72 22.43
CA VAL A 242 23.45 -23.54 21.59
C VAL A 242 24.22 -22.28 21.99
N ARG A 243 23.51 -21.21 22.35
CA ARG A 243 24.10 -19.95 22.84
C ARG A 243 24.44 -19.93 24.33
N ARG A 244 24.24 -21.05 25.04
CA ARG A 244 24.56 -21.24 26.46
C ARG A 244 23.95 -20.15 27.38
N GLY A 245 22.72 -19.73 27.09
CA GLY A 245 22.01 -18.70 27.85
C GLY A 245 22.49 -17.26 27.61
N ARG A 246 23.34 -17.02 26.59
CA ARG A 246 23.58 -15.64 26.13
C ARG A 246 22.31 -15.06 25.52
N LEU A 247 22.05 -13.80 25.82
CA LEU A 247 20.91 -13.07 25.28
C LEU A 247 20.87 -13.14 23.75
N SER A 248 19.65 -13.26 23.24
CA SER A 248 19.33 -13.23 21.81
C SER A 248 18.05 -12.46 21.55
N VAL A 249 18.03 -11.69 20.48
CA VAL A 249 16.81 -11.11 19.93
C VAL A 249 16.55 -11.74 18.56
N VAL A 250 15.32 -12.17 18.32
CA VAL A 250 14.88 -12.79 17.06
C VAL A 250 13.68 -12.02 16.54
N PHE A 251 13.79 -11.50 15.33
CA PHE A 251 12.68 -10.90 14.59
C PHE A 251 12.18 -11.91 13.56
N ASP A 252 11.00 -12.49 13.80
CA ASP A 252 10.32 -13.38 12.87
C ASP A 252 9.41 -12.57 11.95
N LEU A 253 9.94 -12.19 10.79
CA LEU A 253 9.31 -11.27 9.84
C LEU A 253 8.56 -12.02 8.73
N ALA A 254 8.30 -13.30 8.93
CA ALA A 254 7.78 -14.19 7.92
C ALA A 254 6.34 -14.65 8.22
N GLY A 255 5.36 -13.80 7.88
CA GLY A 255 3.96 -14.18 7.97
C GLY A 255 2.99 -13.00 8.07
N GLU A 256 1.77 -13.25 7.60
CA GLU A 256 0.56 -12.44 7.77
C GLU A 256 0.24 -12.19 9.27
N PRO A 257 -0.48 -11.09 9.60
CA PRO A 257 -0.66 -10.58 10.95
C PRO A 257 -1.65 -11.44 11.75
N ASP A 258 -1.21 -12.62 12.17
CA ASP A 258 -2.01 -13.47 13.05
C ASP A 258 -1.16 -13.95 14.23
N GLY A 259 -1.14 -13.11 15.27
CA GLY A 259 -1.30 -13.49 16.67
C GLY A 259 -0.46 -14.64 17.24
N ARG A 260 0.75 -14.92 16.72
CA ARG A 260 1.63 -15.93 17.32
C ARG A 260 2.33 -15.33 18.53
N GLY A 261 1.78 -15.68 19.69
CA GLY A 261 2.14 -15.13 20.99
C GLY A 261 3.63 -15.14 21.28
N ARG A 262 4.08 -14.03 21.88
CA ARG A 262 5.39 -13.80 22.49
C ARG A 262 5.92 -15.09 23.12
N VAL A 263 6.93 -15.69 22.48
CA VAL A 263 7.64 -16.85 23.04
C VAL A 263 8.53 -16.31 24.15
N ASP A 264 8.02 -16.36 25.39
CA ASP A 264 8.78 -15.94 26.57
C ASP A 264 9.66 -17.09 27.03
N VAL A 265 10.87 -17.14 26.49
CA VAL A 265 11.93 -18.04 26.92
C VAL A 265 13.03 -17.17 27.51
N ASP A 266 13.39 -17.40 28.77
CA ASP A 266 14.49 -16.70 29.43
C ASP A 266 15.71 -16.61 28.50
N ASP A 267 16.26 -15.41 28.35
CA ASP A 267 17.41 -15.09 27.50
C ASP A 267 17.16 -15.04 25.98
N VAL A 268 15.94 -15.30 25.48
CA VAL A 268 15.60 -15.22 24.04
C VAL A 268 14.33 -14.39 23.83
N PHE A 269 14.48 -13.19 23.29
CA PHE A 269 13.37 -12.29 22.96
C PHE A 269 12.93 -12.53 21.51
N VAL A 270 11.65 -12.80 21.28
CA VAL A 270 11.09 -13.02 19.95
C VAL A 270 10.03 -11.96 19.67
N TYR A 271 10.17 -11.27 18.54
CA TYR A 271 9.24 -10.25 18.05
C TYR A 271 8.77 -10.62 16.64
N GLY A 272 7.48 -10.48 16.38
CA GLY A 272 6.88 -10.59 15.06
C GLY A 272 6.68 -9.24 14.39
N ARG A 273 6.25 -9.24 13.12
CA ARG A 273 5.92 -8.01 12.39
C ARG A 273 4.84 -7.17 13.09
N SER A 274 3.84 -7.80 13.69
CA SER A 274 2.78 -7.08 14.43
C SER A 274 3.32 -6.29 15.63
N ASP A 275 4.34 -6.80 16.33
CA ASP A 275 4.97 -6.10 17.46
C ASP A 275 5.69 -4.82 16.99
N LEU A 276 6.29 -4.85 15.80
CA LEU A 276 6.94 -3.67 15.21
C LEU A 276 5.92 -2.60 14.78
N GLN A 277 4.75 -3.04 14.33
CA GLN A 277 3.68 -2.16 13.84
C GLN A 277 2.91 -1.47 14.98
N GLU A 278 2.64 -2.17 16.08
CA GLU A 278 1.92 -1.60 17.24
C GLU A 278 2.70 -0.45 17.91
N VAL A 279 4.04 -0.53 17.91
CA VAL A 279 4.90 0.50 18.50
C VAL A 279 5.23 1.62 17.50
N ALA A 280 5.34 1.33 16.21
CA ALA A 280 5.49 2.37 15.17
C ALA A 280 4.25 3.29 15.10
N ALA A 281 3.05 2.72 15.26
CA ALA A 281 1.79 3.49 15.32
C ALA A 281 1.68 4.43 16.54
N ALA A 282 2.51 4.26 17.57
CA ALA A 282 2.57 5.18 18.70
C ALA A 282 3.37 6.47 18.41
N CYS A 283 4.17 6.51 17.34
CA CYS A 283 4.96 7.68 16.93
C CYS A 283 4.26 8.59 15.91
N GLU A 284 3.21 8.14 15.23
CA GLU A 284 2.48 8.95 14.24
C GLU A 284 1.17 9.51 14.79
N ARG A 285 1.26 10.48 15.68
CA ARG A 285 0.15 11.40 15.97
C ARG A 285 0.64 12.82 16.17
N GLU A 286 1.23 13.41 15.12
CA GLU A 286 1.19 14.86 14.97
C GLU A 286 0.06 15.17 13.97
N SER A 287 -1.13 15.35 14.53
CA SER A 287 -2.39 15.49 13.82
C SER A 287 -2.44 16.83 13.07
N VAL A 288 -2.04 16.84 11.79
CA VAL A 288 -2.59 17.82 10.84
C VAL A 288 -4.11 17.62 10.86
N GLY A 289 -4.86 18.63 11.32
CA GLY A 289 -6.31 18.49 11.46
C GLY A 289 -6.98 18.12 10.13
N ASP A 290 -8.01 17.27 10.18
CA ASP A 290 -8.73 16.78 8.98
C ASP A 290 -9.15 17.91 8.02
N ALA A 291 -9.46 19.09 8.57
CA ALA A 291 -9.81 20.28 7.79
C ALA A 291 -8.64 20.87 7.00
N GLU A 292 -7.43 20.86 7.57
CA GLU A 292 -6.22 21.34 6.92
C GLU A 292 -5.79 20.38 5.81
N ARG A 293 -5.87 19.07 6.07
CA ARG A 293 -5.67 18.02 5.06
C ARG A 293 -6.63 18.16 3.88
N ALA A 294 -7.93 18.28 4.16
CA ALA A 294 -8.95 18.47 3.12
C ALA A 294 -8.74 19.76 2.31
N ARG A 295 -8.25 20.83 2.94
CA ARG A 295 -7.92 22.08 2.25
C ARG A 295 -6.74 21.91 1.30
N ALA A 296 -5.65 21.30 1.77
CA ALA A 296 -4.46 21.09 0.96
C ALA A 296 -4.73 20.12 -0.22
N ILE A 297 -5.52 19.07 -0.02
CA ILE A 297 -6.00 18.20 -1.11
C ILE A 297 -6.78 19.00 -2.15
N ARG A 298 -7.73 19.84 -1.72
CA ARG A 298 -8.52 20.68 -2.63
C ARG A 298 -7.67 21.66 -3.43
N GLU A 299 -6.69 22.31 -2.78
CA GLU A 299 -5.79 23.25 -3.46
C GLU A 299 -4.93 22.53 -4.51
N ARG A 300 -4.45 21.33 -4.20
CA ARG A 300 -3.68 20.50 -5.12
C ARG A 300 -4.50 19.99 -6.31
N ALA A 301 -5.71 19.48 -6.07
CA ALA A 301 -6.62 19.05 -7.14
C ALA A 301 -6.95 20.20 -8.10
N ARG A 302 -7.18 21.42 -7.58
CA ARG A 302 -7.36 22.62 -8.40
C ARG A 302 -6.10 22.97 -9.20
N ALA A 303 -4.91 22.76 -8.65
CA ALA A 303 -3.65 22.99 -9.37
C ALA A 303 -3.46 22.00 -10.51
N TYR A 304 -3.76 20.72 -10.27
CA TYR A 304 -3.81 19.70 -11.30
C TYR A 304 -4.81 20.06 -12.41
N MET A 305 -6.05 20.44 -12.07
CA MET A 305 -7.06 20.79 -13.08
C MET A 305 -6.66 22.00 -13.93
N ARG A 306 -6.03 23.03 -13.34
CA ARG A 306 -5.48 24.16 -14.14
C ARG A 306 -4.45 23.70 -15.17
N TRP A 307 -3.63 22.71 -14.83
CA TRP A 307 -2.71 22.11 -15.80
C TRP A 307 -3.47 21.26 -16.83
N PHE A 308 -4.42 20.43 -16.39
CA PHE A 308 -5.24 19.58 -17.26
C PHE A 308 -5.92 20.43 -18.36
N ASP A 309 -6.61 21.51 -17.97
CA ASP A 309 -7.30 22.42 -18.89
C ASP A 309 -6.32 23.12 -19.87
N SER A 310 -5.06 23.34 -19.47
CA SER A 310 -4.06 23.98 -20.33
C SER A 310 -3.61 23.10 -21.50
N ARG A 311 -3.78 21.77 -21.38
CA ARG A 311 -3.48 20.82 -22.46
C ARG A 311 -4.49 20.90 -23.59
N ASP A 312 -5.77 21.09 -23.26
CA ASP A 312 -6.85 21.20 -24.24
C ASP A 312 -6.69 22.41 -25.15
N VAL A 313 -6.22 23.52 -24.59
CA VAL A 313 -5.93 24.75 -25.35
C VAL A 313 -4.80 24.53 -26.36
N SER A 314 -3.83 23.68 -26.03
CA SER A 314 -2.66 23.39 -26.87
C SER A 314 -2.96 22.39 -27.99
N ALA A 315 -3.97 21.53 -27.81
CA ALA A 315 -4.40 20.54 -28.81
C ALA A 315 -5.40 21.09 -29.85
N SER A 316 -5.98 22.27 -29.58
CA SER A 316 -7.00 22.92 -30.42
C SER A 316 -6.45 24.02 -31.34
N GLY A 317 -5.12 24.21 -31.37
CA GLY A 317 -4.42 25.26 -32.13
C GLY A 317 -3.64 24.75 -33.33
#